data_AF-A0A2V8Z896-F1
#
_entry.id   AF-A0A2V8Z896-F1
#
_cell.length_a   1.000
_cell.length_b   1.000
_cell.length_c   1.000
_cell.angle_alpha   90.00
_cell.angle_beta   90.00
_cell.angle_gamma   90.00
#
_symmetry.space_group_name_H-M   'P 1'
#
loop_
_entity.id
_entity.type
_entity.pdbx_description
1 polymer ?
#
loop_
_entity_poly.entity_id
_entity_poly.type
_entity_poly.pdbx_seq_one_letter_code
_entity_poly.pdbx_strand_id
1 'polypeptide(L)' 'MDKPGGLETSFRGLTRSPNASPKDWADWYLATFALASRLALVAFDRAFESKAKDLVLLEA' A
#
# COMPACT_ATOMS: atom_id res chain seq x y z
N MET A 1 -5.65 15.90 9.36
CA MET A 1 -5.00 15.31 8.17
C MET A 1 -6.10 14.92 7.21
N ASP A 2 -6.17 15.58 6.06
CA ASP A 2 -7.08 15.20 4.98
C ASP A 2 -6.49 13.99 4.25
N LYS A 3 -7.30 12.95 3.99
CA LYS A 3 -6.81 11.76 3.28
C LYS A 3 -6.56 12.12 1.80
N PRO A 4 -5.54 11.53 1.15
CA PRO A 4 -5.31 11.77 -0.27
C PRO A 4 -6.53 11.35 -1.08
N GLY A 5 -6.98 12.22 -1.99
CA GLY A 5 -8.10 11.91 -2.88
C GLY A 5 -7.87 10.62 -3.66
N GLY A 6 -8.89 9.76 -3.73
CA GLY A 6 -8.84 8.49 -4.47
C GLY A 6 -8.21 7.31 -3.71
N LEU A 7 -7.71 7.51 -2.48
CA LEU A 7 -7.20 6.44 -1.63
C LEU A 7 -8.28 5.37 -1.36
N GLU A 8 -9.47 5.79 -0.93
CA GLU A 8 -10.51 4.86 -0.51
C GLU A 8 -11.00 3.97 -1.67
N THR A 9 -11.14 4.55 -2.86
CA THR A 9 -11.54 3.83 -4.07
C THR A 9 -10.51 2.79 -4.47
N SER A 10 -9.23 3.15 -4.48
CA SER A 10 -8.13 2.24 -4.83
C SER A 10 -7.99 1.13 -3.79
N PHE A 11 -8.01 1.50 -2.51
CA PHE A 11 -7.89 0.55 -1.40
C PHE A 11 -9.01 -0.49 -1.41
N ARG A 12 -10.28 -0.06 -1.57
CA ARG A 12 -11.41 -0.99 -1.64
C ARG A 12 -11.35 -1.95 -2.81
N GLY A 13 -10.74 -1.57 -3.94
CA GLY A 13 -10.52 -2.48 -5.06
C GLY A 13 -9.59 -3.65 -4.70
N LEU A 14 -8.60 -3.37 -3.85
CA LEU A 14 -7.52 -4.30 -3.50
C LEU A 14 -7.87 -5.21 -2.31
N THR A 15 -8.82 -4.82 -1.47
CA THR A 15 -9.23 -5.57 -0.27
C THR A 15 -10.56 -6.30 -0.40
N ARG A 16 -11.07 -6.49 -1.63
CA ARG A 16 -12.36 -7.16 -1.90
C ARG A 16 -12.33 -8.69 -1.87
N SER A 17 -11.19 -9.29 -1.52
CA SER A 17 -11.06 -10.75 -1.40
C SER A 17 -11.97 -11.31 -0.30
N PRO A 18 -12.65 -12.46 -0.51
CA PRO A 18 -13.50 -13.09 0.50
C PRO A 18 -12.72 -13.65 1.69
N ASN A 19 -11.39 -13.78 1.59
CA ASN A 19 -10.55 -14.23 2.69
C ASN A 19 -9.95 -13.03 3.43
N ALA A 20 -10.16 -12.96 4.75
CA ALA A 20 -9.59 -11.90 5.58
C ALA A 20 -8.07 -12.12 5.74
N SER A 21 -7.28 -11.17 5.24
CA SER A 21 -5.83 -11.13 5.44
C SER A 21 -5.45 -9.75 5.99
N PRO A 22 -5.44 -9.56 7.32
CA PRO A 22 -5.14 -8.27 7.93
C PRO A 22 -3.77 -7.70 7.53
N LYS A 23 -2.77 -8.58 7.33
CA LYS A 23 -1.45 -8.18 6.81
C LYS A 23 -1.57 -7.61 5.41
N ASP A 24 -2.26 -8.29 4.49
CA ASP A 24 -2.40 -7.77 3.14
C ASP A 24 -3.19 -6.47 3.09
N TRP A 25 -4.19 -6.30 3.95
CA TRP A 25 -4.92 -5.04 4.06
C TRP A 25 -4.00 -3.90 4.52
N ALA A 26 -3.14 -4.14 5.52
CA ALA A 26 -2.18 -3.15 5.96
C ALA A 26 -1.17 -2.79 4.85
N ASP A 27 -0.62 -3.79 4.16
CA ASP A 27 0.31 -3.57 3.04
C ASP A 27 -0.37 -2.79 1.91
N TRP A 28 -1.59 -3.17 1.51
CA TRP A 28 -2.32 -2.48 0.45
C TRP A 28 -2.66 -1.04 0.82
N TYR A 29 -2.99 -0.78 2.09
CA TYR A 29 -3.23 0.58 2.58
C TYR A 29 -1.98 1.45 2.44
N LEU A 30 -0.82 0.96 2.88
CA LEU A 30 0.43 1.69 2.78
C LEU A 30 0.84 1.95 1.34
N ALA A 31 0.74 0.94 0.47
CA ALA A 31 1.04 1.06 -0.95
C ALA A 31 0.11 2.07 -1.65
N THR A 32 -1.20 2.00 -1.40
CA THR A 32 -2.15 2.98 -2.00
C THR A 32 -2.01 4.37 -1.42
N PHE A 33 -1.67 4.51 -0.14
CA PHE A 33 -1.41 5.81 0.47
C PHE A 33 -0.20 6.50 -0.16
N ALA A 34 0.91 5.77 -0.30
CA ALA A 34 2.12 6.28 -0.94
C ALA A 34 1.83 6.69 -2.39
N LEU A 35 1.14 5.83 -3.14
CA LEU A 35 0.74 6.11 -4.52
C LEU A 35 -0.16 7.35 -4.63
N ALA A 36 -1.22 7.45 -3.84
CA ALA A 36 -2.17 8.56 -3.88
C ALA A 36 -1.53 9.89 -3.44
N SER A 37 -0.52 9.82 -2.57
CA SER A 37 0.25 10.98 -2.12
C SER A 37 1.44 11.31 -3.01
N ARG A 38 1.72 10.49 -4.04
CA ARG A 38 2.92 10.59 -4.90
C ARG A 38 4.23 10.57 -4.10
N LEU A 39 4.27 9.71 -3.08
CA LEU A 39 5.44 9.49 -2.22
C LEU A 39 6.08 8.14 -2.55
N ALA A 40 7.38 8.01 -2.28
CA ALA A 40 8.06 6.72 -2.25
C ALA A 40 7.71 5.97 -0.95
N LEU A 41 7.47 4.66 -1.06
CA LEU A 41 7.34 3.78 0.09
C LEU A 41 8.73 3.26 0.47
N VAL A 42 9.18 3.52 1.70
CA VAL A 42 10.44 2.98 2.22
C VAL A 42 10.12 1.86 3.21
N ALA A 43 10.60 0.64 2.97
CA ALA A 43 10.26 -0.52 3.79
C ALA A 43 11.40 -1.55 3.82
N PHE A 44 11.37 -2.46 4.79
CA PHE A 44 12.25 -3.65 4.84
C PHE A 44 11.57 -4.91 4.28
N ASP A 45 10.24 -4.88 4.12
CA ASP A 45 9.45 -6.03 3.69
C ASP A 45 9.43 -6.12 2.16
N ARG A 46 9.98 -7.23 1.62
CA ARG A 46 9.99 -7.53 0.19
C ARG A 46 8.61 -7.77 -0.40
N ALA A 47 7.59 -8.05 0.40
CA ALA A 47 6.21 -8.22 -0.08
C ALA A 47 5.70 -6.98 -0.85
N PHE A 48 6.25 -5.79 -0.58
CA PHE A 48 5.90 -4.55 -1.26
C PHE A 48 6.38 -4.45 -2.71
N GLU A 49 7.36 -5.26 -3.14
CA GLU A 49 7.86 -5.24 -4.53
C GLU A 49 6.75 -5.51 -5.55
N SER A 50 5.73 -6.29 -5.17
CA SER A 50 4.57 -6.59 -6.01
C SER A 50 3.41 -5.58 -5.88
N LYS A 51 3.48 -4.64 -4.92
CA LYS A 51 2.36 -3.78 -4.51
C LYS A 51 2.63 -2.29 -4.71
N ALA A 52 3.87 -1.83 -4.54
CA ALA A 52 4.25 -0.42 -4.59
C ALA A 52 5.04 -0.08 -5.85
N LYS A 53 4.67 1.01 -6.53
CA LYS A 53 5.33 1.44 -7.78
C LYS A 53 6.66 2.15 -7.54
N ASP A 54 6.74 2.92 -6.46
CA ASP A 54 7.93 3.64 -6.04
C ASP A 54 8.32 3.13 -4.64
N LEU A 55 9.25 2.18 -4.61
CA LEU A 55 9.65 1.42 -3.43
C LEU A 55 11.16 1.54 -3.22
N VAL A 56 11.56 1.94 -2.01
CA VAL A 56 12.93 1.83 -1.52
C VAL A 56 12.98 0.71 -0.50
N LEU A 57 13.60 -0.40 -0.87
CA LEU A 57 13.81 -1.52 0.05
C LEU A 57 15.11 -1.29 0.83
N LEU A 58 15.02 -1.31 2.16
CA LEU A 58 16.18 -1.23 3.04
C LEU A 58 16.66 -2.64 3.39
N GLU A 59 17.99 -2.84 3.36
CA GLU A 59 18.61 -4.04 3.91
C GLU A 59 18.82 -3.85 5.42
N ALA A 60 18.58 -4.92 6.19
CA ALA A 60 18.71 -4.95 7.64
C ALA A 60 20.06 -5.54 8.08
#